data_AF-A0A9N9PAH8-F1
#
_entry.id   AF-A0A9N9PAH8-F1
#
_cell.length_a   1.000
_cell.length_b   1.000
_cell.length_c   1.000
_cell.angle_alpha   90.00
_cell.angle_beta   90.00
_cell.angle_gamma   90.00
#
_symmetry.space_group_name_H-M   'P 1'
#
loop_
_entity.id
_entity.type
_entity.pdbx_description
1 polymer ?
#
loop_
_entity_poly.entity_id
_entity_poly.type
_entity_poly.pdbx_seq_one_letter_code
_entity_poly.pdbx_strand_id
1 'polypeptide(L)' 'VKKLFKVFSMMALNYNVTINYHYNKNDNDLSIVVSVGNWKRGWLVLPQIKIVIKLIKDEVLFLKANFLIHRNTPAA' A
#
# COMPACT_ATOMS: atom_id res chain seq x y z
N VAL A 1 -17.23 -5.85 -12.58
CA VAL A 1 -15.86 -6.36 -12.29
C VAL A 1 -14.87 -6.12 -13.44
N LYS A 2 -15.17 -6.44 -14.71
CA LYS A 2 -14.25 -6.21 -15.86
C LYS A 2 -13.78 -4.75 -16.11
N LYS A 3 -14.57 -3.74 -15.72
CA LYS A 3 -14.21 -2.32 -15.95
C LYS A 3 -13.16 -1.79 -14.98
N LEU A 4 -13.07 -2.31 -13.74
CA LEU A 4 -12.13 -1.80 -12.73
C LEU A 4 -10.68 -2.18 -13.07
N PHE A 5 -10.48 -3.41 -13.57
CA PHE A 5 -9.18 -3.91 -14.04
C PHE A 5 -8.69 -3.27 -15.35
N LYS A 6 -9.50 -2.42 -16.01
CA LYS A 6 -9.01 -1.61 -17.14
C LYS A 6 -8.29 -0.33 -16.68
N VAL A 7 -8.50 0.10 -15.43
CA VAL A 7 -7.92 1.35 -14.90
C VAL A 7 -6.53 1.09 -14.30
N PHE A 8 -6.33 -0.06 -13.66
CA PHE A 8 -5.04 -0.46 -13.10
C PHE A 8 -4.48 -1.66 -13.85
N SER A 9 -3.27 -1.51 -14.38
CA SER A 9 -2.57 -2.57 -15.12
C SER A 9 -2.06 -3.70 -14.22
N MET A 10 -1.87 -3.45 -12.92
CA MET A 10 -1.33 -4.42 -11.97
C MET A 10 -1.99 -4.27 -10.59
N MET A 11 -2.19 -5.41 -9.92
CA MET A 11 -2.69 -5.49 -8.54
C MET A 11 -1.85 -6.48 -7.76
N ALA A 12 -1.49 -6.13 -6.53
CA ALA A 12 -0.81 -7.01 -5.59
C ALA A 12 -1.67 -7.19 -4.33
N LEU A 13 -1.73 -8.42 -3.82
CA LEU A 13 -2.40 -8.75 -2.57
C LEU A 13 -1.36 -9.22 -1.55
N ASN A 14 -1.28 -8.52 -0.42
CA ASN A 14 -0.35 -8.81 0.66
C ASN A 14 -1.13 -9.32 1.87
N TYR A 15 -0.94 -10.59 2.24
CA TYR A 15 -1.59 -11.19 3.41
C TYR A 15 -0.58 -11.44 4.53
N ASN A 16 -0.64 -10.62 5.57
CA ASN A 16 0.19 -10.73 6.78
C ASN A 16 1.71 -10.82 6.51
N VAL A 17 2.18 -10.14 5.46
CA VAL A 17 3.60 -10.09 5.09
C VAL A 17 4.24 -8.78 5.55
N THR A 18 5.49 -8.86 5.99
CA THR A 18 6.36 -7.69 6.14
C THR A 18 7.08 -7.47 4.83
N ILE A 19 6.88 -6.31 4.20
CA ILE A 19 7.74 -5.90 3.08
C ILE A 19 8.79 -4.95 3.63
N ASN A 20 10.06 -5.15 3.26
CA ASN A 20 11.13 -4.25 3.64
C ASN A 20 10.96 -2.87 2.98
N TYR A 21 11.73 -1.88 3.44
CA TYR A 21 11.71 -0.56 2.83
C TYR A 21 12.09 -0.63 1.35
N HIS A 22 11.21 -0.12 0.48
CA HIS A 22 11.40 -0.10 -0.96
C HIS A 22 10.62 1.06 -1.59
N TYR A 23 10.84 1.28 -2.88
CA TYR A 23 9.98 2.07 -3.75
C TYR A 23 9.70 1.25 -5.01
N ASN A 24 8.54 1.45 -5.60
CA ASN A 24 8.09 0.70 -6.76
C ASN A 24 8.61 1.37 -8.03
N LYS A 25 9.82 1.00 -8.47
CA LYS A 25 10.50 1.63 -9.62
C LYS A 25 9.67 1.71 -10.90
N ASN A 26 8.82 0.72 -11.13
CA ASN A 26 8.07 0.58 -12.38
C ASN A 26 6.66 1.17 -12.30
N ASP A 27 6.27 1.74 -11.15
CA ASP A 27 4.99 2.45 -11.03
C ASP A 27 5.16 3.83 -11.70
N ASN A 28 4.43 4.05 -12.80
CA ASN A 28 4.52 5.31 -13.55
C ASN A 28 3.67 6.42 -12.91
N ASP A 29 2.55 6.06 -12.30
CA ASP A 29 1.53 6.99 -11.78
C ASP A 29 1.35 6.86 -10.26
N LEU A 30 0.13 7.09 -9.78
CA LEU A 30 -0.27 7.02 -8.39
C LEU A 30 -0.64 5.58 -8.03
N SER A 31 -0.05 5.06 -6.96
CA SER A 31 -0.39 3.74 -6.45
C SER A 31 -1.51 3.85 -5.43
N ILE A 32 -2.43 2.90 -5.47
CA ILE A 32 -3.57 2.84 -4.56
C ILE A 32 -3.41 1.64 -3.66
N VAL A 33 -3.49 1.88 -2.35
CA VAL A 33 -3.52 0.85 -1.33
C VAL A 33 -4.91 0.82 -0.73
N VAL A 34 -5.54 -0.36 -0.80
CA VAL A 34 -6.85 -0.61 -0.19
C VAL A 34 -6.67 -1.65 0.91
N SER A 35 -7.09 -1.30 2.11
CA SER A 35 -7.06 -2.16 3.29
C SER A 35 -8.30 -3.05 3.35
N VAL A 36 -8.13 -4.35 3.11
CA VAL A 36 -9.23 -5.32 3.07
C VAL A 36 -9.17 -6.29 4.26
N GLY A 37 -10.25 -6.36 5.03
CA GLY A 37 -10.36 -7.26 6.19
C GLY A 37 -10.26 -6.54 7.53
N ASN A 38 -10.38 -7.31 8.62
CA ASN A 38 -10.33 -6.78 9.99
C ASN A 38 -9.03 -7.21 10.68
N TRP A 39 -8.15 -6.26 10.94
CA TRP A 39 -6.84 -6.50 11.57
C TRP A 39 -6.57 -5.49 12.67
N LYS A 40 -5.73 -5.87 13.65
CA LYS A 40 -5.35 -4.99 14.76
C LYS A 40 -4.11 -4.15 14.42
N ARG A 41 -3.23 -4.69 13.57
CA ARG A 41 -1.99 -4.04 13.09
C ARG A 41 -2.07 -3.73 11.59
N GLY A 42 -0.94 -3.59 10.90
CA GLY A 42 -0.90 -3.16 9.50
C GLY A 42 -0.70 -1.65 9.36
N TRP A 43 0.55 -1.22 9.44
CA TRP A 43 0.94 0.18 9.31
C TRP A 43 1.76 0.36 8.03
N LEU A 44 1.52 1.46 7.32
CA LEU A 44 2.40 1.94 6.27
C LEU A 44 3.36 2.97 6.87
N VAL A 45 4.65 2.73 6.73
CA VAL A 45 5.69 3.65 7.23
C VAL A 45 6.32 4.35 6.04
N LEU A 46 6.31 5.69 6.06
CA LEU A 46 6.89 6.58 5.06
C LEU A 46 8.08 7.34 5.69
N PRO A 47 9.28 6.75 5.75
CA PRO A 47 10.39 7.28 6.53
C PRO A 47 10.87 8.65 6.06
N GLN A 48 10.85 8.92 4.76
CA GLN A 48 11.34 10.19 4.19
C GLN A 48 10.59 11.40 4.72
N ILE A 49 9.28 11.25 4.96
CA ILE A 49 8.40 12.32 5.47
C ILE A 49 8.04 12.11 6.94
N LYS A 50 8.62 11.11 7.60
CA LYS A 50 8.41 10.79 9.03
C LYS A 50 6.94 10.55 9.40
N ILE A 51 6.17 9.94 8.50
CA ILE A 51 4.76 9.59 8.74
C ILE A 51 4.60 8.08 8.90
N VAL A 52 3.75 7.70 9.86
CA VAL A 52 3.25 6.33 10.03
C VAL A 52 1.74 6.38 9.89
N ILE A 53 1.22 5.65 8.91
CA ILE A 53 -0.22 5.57 8.64
C ILE A 53 -0.71 4.22 9.13
N LYS A 54 -1.65 4.23 10.08
CA LYS A 54 -2.38 3.01 10.46
C LYS A 54 -3.45 2.77 9.40
N LEU A 55 -3.39 1.63 8.71
CA LEU A 55 -4.40 1.30 7.70
C LEU A 55 -5.66 0.79 8.39
N ILE A 56 -6.78 1.51 8.26
CA ILE A 56 -8.08 1.09 8.80
C ILE A 56 -8.86 0.37 7.70
N LYS A 57 -9.70 -0.59 8.08
CA LYS A 57 -10.53 -1.35 7.14
C LYS A 57 -11.31 -0.42 6.19
N ASP A 58 -11.33 -0.80 4.91
CA ASP A 58 -12.06 -0.14 3.81
C ASP A 58 -11.56 1.29 3.48
N GLU A 59 -10.43 1.72 4.05
CA GLU A 59 -9.77 2.95 3.65
C GLU A 59 -8.98 2.79 2.35
N VAL A 60 -8.90 3.91 1.63
CA VAL A 60 -8.12 4.02 0.39
C VAL A 60 -7.02 5.04 0.61
N LEU A 61 -5.78 4.60 0.46
CA LEU A 61 -4.61 5.45 0.49
C LEU A 61 -4.03 5.60 -0.91
N PHE A 62 -3.75 6.82 -1.29
CA PHE A 62 -3.04 7.15 -2.52
C PHE A 62 -1.61 7.58 -2.19
N LEU A 63 -0.63 7.00 -2.87
CA LEU A 63 0.76 7.41 -2.73
C LEU A 63 1.52 7.32 -4.04
N LYS A 64 2.56 8.15 -4.16
CA LYS A 64 3.52 8.07 -5.27
C LYS A 64 4.60 7.02 -4.91
N ALA A 65 4.27 5.74 -5.06
CA ALA A 65 5.09 4.62 -4.55
C ALA A 65 6.45 4.48 -5.24
N ASN A 66 6.63 5.05 -6.44
CA ASN A 66 7.92 5.13 -7.13
C ASN A 66 8.87 6.21 -6.57
N PHE A 67 8.34 7.15 -5.78
CA PHE A 67 9.08 8.28 -5.22
C PHE A 67 9.25 8.16 -3.70
N LEU A 68 8.21 7.71 -3.00
CA LEU A 68 8.22 7.54 -1.55
C LEU A 68 8.67 6.13 -1.19
N ILE A 69 9.79 6.04 -0.48
CA ILE A 69 10.21 4.83 0.22
C ILE A 69 9.12 4.48 1.23
N HIS A 70 8.71 3.22 1.25
CA HIS A 70 7.66 2.73 2.12
C HIS A 70 7.89 1.28 2.56
N ARG A 71 7.25 0.90 3.65
CA ARG A 71 7.09 -0.49 4.09
C ARG A 71 5.72 -0.71 4.72
N ASN A 72 5.18 -1.91 4.61
CA ASN A 72 4.03 -2.34 5.40
C ASN A 72 4.48 -3.25 6.57
N THR A 73 3.83 -3.09 7.72
CA THR A 73 4.00 -4.00 8.86
C THR A 73 2.96 -5.12 8.80
N PRO A 74 3.20 -6.27 9.44
CA PRO A 74 2.26 -7.39 9.44
C PRO A 74 0.94 -7.01 10.13
N ALA A 75 -0.13 -7.66 9.70
CA ALA A 75 -1.52 -7.35 10.04
C ALA A 75 -2.03 -8.09 11.29
N ALA A 76 -1.13 -8.60 12.15
CA ALA A 76 -1.44 -9.42 13.33
C ALA A 76 -2.61 -8.90 14.19
#